data_AF-A0A6J4P144-F1
#
_entry.id   AF-A0A6J4P144-F1
#
_cell.length_a   1.000
_cell.length_b   1.000
_cell.length_c   1.000
_cell.angle_alpha   90.00
_cell.angle_beta   90.00
_cell.angle_gamma   90.00
#
_symmetry.space_group_name_H-M   'P 1'
#
loop_
_entity.id
_entity.type
_entity.pdbx_description
1 polymer ?
#
loop_
_entity_poly.entity_id
_entity_poly.type
_entity_poly.pdbx_seq_one_letter_code
_entity_poly.pdbx_strand_id
1 'polypeptide(L)'
;MATALSAFVDGRSADNRLQMRLSAYVLSYRLSQVVAAANDRLRRMSDQRYSLEHTGRRGAGETRGGLSLLVRDDWSGDTRDPATLSGGETFVVSLALALGLADVIAHEAGGAELDTLFVDEGFGSLDADTLDDVMDTLDALRDGGRVVGVVSHVAEMRDRIPTQLRVLKQRSGSRIEAVRG
;
A
#
# COMPACT_ATOMS: atom_id res chain seq x y z
N MET A 1 38.26 3.64 18.38
CA MET A 1 36.99 4.31 18.03
C MET A 1 36.36 3.79 16.74
N ALA A 2 37.05 3.79 15.59
CA ALA A 2 36.47 3.37 14.31
C ALA A 2 35.89 1.94 14.30
N THR A 3 36.55 0.97 14.93
CA THR A 3 36.08 -0.43 15.04
C THR A 3 34.80 -0.56 15.87
N ALA A 4 34.67 0.23 16.94
CA ALA A 4 33.47 0.23 17.78
C ALA A 4 32.27 0.84 17.04
N LEU A 5 32.49 1.95 16.32
CA LEU A 5 31.47 2.57 15.48
C LEU A 5 31.02 1.65 14.33
N SER A 6 31.96 1.00 13.64
CA SER A 6 31.65 0.02 12.59
C SER A 6 30.86 -1.17 13.14
N ALA A 7 31.25 -1.73 14.29
CA ALA A 7 30.52 -2.81 14.93
C ALA A 7 29.09 -2.38 15.34
N PHE A 8 28.90 -1.13 15.77
CA PHE A 8 27.58 -0.58 16.08
C PHE A 8 26.71 -0.42 14.83
N VAL A 9 27.24 0.20 13.76
CA VAL A 9 26.57 0.39 12.47
C VAL A 9 26.16 -0.94 11.84
N ASP A 10 26.99 -1.98 11.98
CA ASP A 10 26.73 -3.32 11.47
C ASP A 10 25.77 -4.15 12.33
N GLY A 11 25.30 -3.62 13.48
CA GLY A 11 24.41 -4.34 14.38
C GLY A 11 25.09 -5.43 15.22
N ARG A 12 26.43 -5.40 15.33
CA ARG A 12 27.25 -6.41 16.03
C ARG A 12 27.71 -5.95 17.42
N SER A 13 27.52 -4.68 17.77
CA SER A 13 27.87 -4.16 19.09
C SER A 13 26.89 -4.63 20.17
N ALA A 14 27.41 -4.94 21.36
CA ALA A 14 26.60 -5.23 22.55
C ALA A 14 25.73 -4.02 22.98
N ASP A 15 26.15 -2.80 22.63
CA ASP A 15 25.38 -1.57 22.90
C ASP A 15 24.17 -1.42 21.96
N ASN A 16 24.11 -2.21 20.88
CA ASN A 16 22.98 -2.25 19.97
C ASN A 16 21.93 -3.25 20.48
N ARG A 17 21.05 -2.78 21.36
CA ARG A 17 19.98 -3.59 21.98
C ARG A 17 19.02 -4.22 20.95
N LEU A 18 18.86 -3.60 19.78
CA LEU A 18 18.01 -4.10 18.69
C LEU A 18 18.73 -5.12 17.80
N GLN A 19 20.06 -5.26 17.94
CA GLN A 19 20.92 -6.10 17.10
C GLN A 19 20.67 -5.87 15.59
N MET A 20 20.40 -4.61 15.23
CA MET A 20 19.95 -4.21 13.90
C MET A 20 20.98 -3.28 13.26
N ARG A 21 21.25 -3.47 11.97
CA ARG A 21 22.09 -2.55 11.21
C ARG A 21 21.48 -1.15 11.18
N LEU A 22 22.31 -0.11 11.17
CA LEU A 22 21.82 1.28 11.09
C LEU A 22 20.89 1.49 9.88
N SER A 23 21.23 0.91 8.73
CA SER A 23 20.38 0.98 7.53
C SER A 23 19.01 0.32 7.73
N ALA A 24 18.96 -0.83 8.42
CA ALA A 24 17.69 -1.49 8.74
C ALA A 24 16.88 -0.68 9.76
N TYR A 25 17.53 -0.03 10.72
CA TYR A 25 16.86 0.87 11.66
C TYR A 25 16.23 2.09 10.94
N VAL A 26 16.97 2.70 10.03
CA VAL A 26 16.46 3.82 9.22
C VAL A 26 15.29 3.36 8.33
N LEU A 27 15.42 2.23 7.64
CA LEU A 27 14.34 1.69 6.82
C LEU A 27 13.09 1.34 7.63
N SER A 28 13.27 0.74 8.82
CA SER A 28 12.22 0.45 9.79
C SER A 28 11.48 1.71 10.24
N TYR A 29 12.22 2.79 10.51
CA TYR A 29 11.63 4.10 10.81
C TYR A 29 10.87 4.69 9.61
N ARG A 30 11.38 4.56 8.38
CA ARG A 30 10.65 5.01 7.18
C ARG A 30 9.39 4.19 6.95
N LEU A 31 9.46 2.88 7.15
CA LEU A 31 8.30 2.00 7.03
C LEU A 31 7.21 2.39 8.04
N SER A 32 7.55 2.78 9.28
CA SER A 32 6.53 3.21 10.24
C SER A 32 5.81 4.49 9.81
N GLN A 33 6.50 5.42 9.14
CA GLN A 33 5.88 6.60 8.53
C GLN A 33 4.93 6.22 7.39
N VAL A 34 5.35 5.28 6.53
CA VAL A 34 4.52 4.75 5.44
C VAL A 34 3.29 4.04 5.98
N VAL A 35 3.44 3.22 7.03
CA VAL A 35 2.34 2.51 7.70
C VAL A 35 1.35 3.49 8.30
N ALA A 36 1.82 4.55 8.96
CA ALA A 36 0.95 5.59 9.49
C ALA A 36 0.11 6.26 8.38
N ALA A 37 0.75 6.68 7.28
CA ALA A 37 0.07 7.28 6.13
C ALA A 37 -0.88 6.30 5.41
N ALA A 38 -0.51 5.02 5.35
CA ALA A 38 -1.34 3.96 4.77
C ALA A 38 -2.62 3.75 5.60
N ASN A 39 -2.49 3.73 6.93
CA ASN A 39 -3.60 3.51 7.84
C ASN A 39 -4.70 4.59 7.74
N ASP A 40 -4.36 5.81 7.31
CA ASP A 40 -5.36 6.87 7.07
C ASP A 40 -6.33 6.55 5.93
N ARG A 41 -5.91 5.70 4.98
CA ARG A 41 -6.77 5.21 3.89
C ARG A 41 -7.30 3.82 4.17
N LEU A 42 -6.49 2.93 4.75
CA LEU A 42 -6.92 1.59 5.11
C LEU A 42 -8.15 1.60 6.02
N ARG A 43 -8.18 2.49 7.03
CA ARG A 43 -9.35 2.61 7.92
C ARG A 43 -10.62 3.05 7.19
N ARG A 44 -10.52 3.79 6.08
CA ARG A 44 -11.68 4.17 5.28
C ARG A 44 -12.12 3.02 4.37
N MET A 45 -11.18 2.45 3.61
CA MET A 45 -11.45 1.36 2.67
C MET A 45 -11.81 0.00 3.31
N SER A 46 -11.71 -0.11 4.64
CA SER A 46 -12.04 -1.35 5.36
C SER A 46 -13.12 -1.15 6.42
N ASP A 47 -13.87 -0.04 6.36
CA ASP A 47 -14.86 0.32 7.38
C ASP A 47 -14.31 0.19 8.83
N GLN A 48 -13.15 0.81 9.05
CA GLN A 48 -12.39 0.81 10.31
C GLN A 48 -11.97 -0.59 10.82
N ARG A 49 -12.07 -1.63 10.00
CA ARG A 49 -11.75 -2.99 10.42
C ARG A 49 -10.25 -3.27 10.50
N TYR A 50 -9.46 -2.76 9.56
CA TYR A 50 -8.04 -3.10 9.50
C TYR A 50 -7.13 -1.92 9.81
N SER A 51 -6.05 -2.24 10.53
CA SER A 51 -4.87 -1.38 10.64
C SER A 51 -3.59 -2.19 10.46
N LEU A 52 -2.59 -1.57 9.85
CA LEU A 52 -1.24 -2.09 9.71
C LEU A 52 -0.42 -1.75 10.95
N GLU A 53 0.28 -2.74 11.47
CA GLU A 53 1.23 -2.60 12.55
C GLU A 53 2.63 -2.94 12.05
N HIS A 54 3.56 -2.00 12.19
CA HIS A 54 4.96 -2.29 11.96
C HIS A 54 5.57 -3.01 13.17
N THR A 55 6.30 -4.10 12.91
CA THR A 55 6.99 -4.84 13.97
C THR A 55 8.49 -4.92 13.70
N GLY A 56 9.27 -4.61 14.75
CA GLY A 56 10.73 -4.76 14.74
C GLY A 56 11.20 -6.21 14.84
N ARG A 57 10.27 -7.17 15.03
CA ARG A 57 10.58 -8.61 15.03
C ARG A 57 10.95 -9.05 13.62
N ARG A 58 11.74 -10.13 13.52
CA ARG A 58 12.04 -10.77 12.24
C ARG A 58 10.81 -11.54 11.79
N GLY A 59 10.30 -11.23 10.61
CA GLY A 59 9.28 -12.01 9.93
C GLY A 59 9.84 -13.35 9.45
N ALA A 60 8.96 -14.28 9.12
CA ALA A 60 9.35 -15.56 8.53
C ALA A 60 10.10 -15.32 7.20
N GLY A 61 11.38 -15.72 7.14
CA GLY A 61 12.23 -15.55 5.96
C GLY A 61 13.01 -14.23 5.88
N GLU A 62 12.85 -13.30 6.84
CA GLU A 62 13.64 -12.06 6.84
C GLU A 62 15.07 -12.29 7.33
N THR A 63 16.04 -12.04 6.44
CA THR A 63 17.48 -12.06 6.78
C THR A 63 17.92 -10.79 7.52
N ARG A 64 17.15 -9.71 7.37
CA ARG A 64 17.44 -8.36 7.85
C ARG A 64 16.15 -7.80 8.46
N GLY A 65 15.87 -8.16 9.71
CA GLY A 65 14.62 -7.80 10.38
C GLY A 65 14.32 -6.30 10.42
N GLY A 66 13.08 -5.95 10.76
CA GLY A 66 12.63 -4.57 10.92
C GLY A 66 11.75 -4.05 9.78
N LEU A 67 11.37 -4.90 8.82
CA LEU A 67 10.42 -4.54 7.76
C LEU A 67 9.14 -5.38 7.80
N SER A 68 8.94 -6.11 8.89
CA SER A 68 7.77 -6.94 9.08
C SER A 68 6.54 -6.10 9.39
N LEU A 69 5.42 -6.47 8.78
CA LEU A 69 4.11 -5.90 8.99
C LEU A 69 3.17 -6.96 9.53
N LEU A 70 2.28 -6.55 10.41
CA LEU A 70 1.14 -7.31 10.87
C LEU A 70 -0.14 -6.54 10.52
N VAL A 71 -1.25 -7.26 10.45
CA VAL A 71 -2.57 -6.66 10.26
C VAL A 71 -3.36 -6.89 11.53
N ARG A 72 -3.78 -5.82 12.17
CA ARG A 72 -4.73 -5.86 13.28
C ARG A 72 -6.15 -5.82 12.71
N ASP A 73 -6.96 -6.81 13.10
CA ASP A 73 -8.40 -6.83 12.87
C ASP A 73 -9.08 -6.23 14.10
N ASP A 74 -9.60 -5.02 13.98
CA ASP A 74 -10.19 -4.26 15.07
C ASP A 74 -11.58 -4.80 15.47
N TRP A 75 -12.22 -5.63 14.64
CA TRP A 75 -13.49 -6.28 14.98
C TRP A 75 -13.28 -7.49 15.87
N SER A 76 -12.24 -8.31 15.63
CA SER A 76 -11.91 -9.44 16.52
C SER A 76 -10.96 -9.06 17.66
N GLY A 77 -10.18 -7.99 17.48
CA GLY A 77 -9.12 -7.57 18.39
C GLY A 77 -7.80 -8.32 18.19
N ASP A 78 -7.72 -9.20 17.19
CA ASP A 78 -6.55 -10.04 16.92
C ASP A 78 -5.58 -9.40 15.93
N THR A 79 -4.31 -9.75 16.08
CA THR A 79 -3.26 -9.40 15.12
C THR A 79 -2.88 -10.65 14.32
N ARG A 80 -2.93 -10.56 12.99
CA ARG A 80 -2.66 -11.66 12.05
C ARG A 80 -1.55 -11.34 11.07
N ASP A 81 -0.93 -12.40 10.56
CA ASP A 81 0.05 -12.30 9.48
C ASP A 81 -0.65 -11.88 8.17
N PRO A 82 -0.13 -10.90 7.42
CA PRO A 82 -0.72 -10.49 6.14
C PRO A 82 -0.91 -11.64 5.14
N ALA A 83 -0.12 -12.72 5.24
CA ALA A 83 -0.26 -13.91 4.40
C ALA A 83 -1.57 -14.67 4.61
N THR A 84 -2.30 -14.38 5.69
CA THR A 84 -3.61 -14.98 6.01
C THR A 84 -4.80 -14.20 5.46
N LEU A 85 -4.55 -13.05 4.84
CA LEU A 85 -5.60 -12.21 4.25
C LEU A 85 -6.23 -12.88 3.02
N SER A 86 -7.51 -12.60 2.80
CA SER A 86 -8.20 -12.93 1.55
C SER A 86 -7.63 -12.12 0.38
N GLY A 87 -8.00 -12.47 -0.86
CA GLY A 87 -7.57 -11.72 -2.05
C GLY A 87 -7.99 -10.25 -2.01
N GLY A 88 -9.25 -9.97 -1.64
CA GLY A 88 -9.78 -8.61 -1.53
C GLY A 88 -9.14 -7.83 -0.39
N GLU A 89 -8.98 -8.45 0.77
CA GLU A 89 -8.28 -7.83 1.92
C GLU A 89 -6.83 -7.47 1.56
N THR A 90 -6.12 -8.38 0.88
CA THR A 90 -4.74 -8.15 0.42
C THR A 90 -4.67 -6.98 -0.55
N PHE A 91 -5.64 -6.87 -1.46
CA PHE A 91 -5.72 -5.76 -2.40
C PHE A 91 -5.89 -4.42 -1.68
N VAL A 92 -6.87 -4.31 -0.77
CA VAL A 92 -7.13 -3.08 0.00
C VAL A 92 -5.92 -2.67 0.84
N VAL A 93 -5.28 -3.62 1.52
CA VAL A 93 -4.07 -3.37 2.32
C VAL A 93 -2.91 -2.93 1.43
N SER A 94 -2.71 -3.57 0.28
CA SER A 94 -1.64 -3.22 -0.66
C SER A 94 -1.85 -1.85 -1.29
N LEU A 95 -3.09 -1.52 -1.66
CA LEU A 95 -3.46 -0.21 -2.18
C LEU A 95 -3.21 0.88 -1.13
N ALA A 96 -3.66 0.67 0.11
CA ALA A 96 -3.40 1.59 1.21
C ALA A 96 -1.90 1.83 1.42
N LEU A 97 -1.10 0.76 1.39
CA LEU A 97 0.34 0.83 1.57
C LEU A 97 1.04 1.59 0.42
N ALA A 98 0.64 1.32 -0.83
CA ALA A 98 1.18 2.02 -2.00
C ALA A 98 0.88 3.52 -1.95
N LEU A 99 -0.34 3.90 -1.54
CA LEU A 99 -0.74 5.29 -1.37
C LEU A 99 -0.01 5.97 -0.21
N GLY A 100 0.15 5.29 0.92
CA GLY A 100 0.93 5.78 2.06
C GLY A 100 2.40 5.99 1.71
N LEU A 101 2.98 5.10 0.90
CA LEU A 101 4.34 5.24 0.40
C LEU A 101 4.48 6.45 -0.52
N ALA A 102 3.52 6.65 -1.43
CA ALA A 102 3.50 7.79 -2.32
C ALA A 102 3.47 9.12 -1.55
N ASP A 103 2.69 9.20 -0.47
CA ASP A 103 2.62 10.40 0.37
C ASP A 103 3.93 10.70 1.09
N VAL A 104 4.57 9.68 1.66
CA VAL A 104 5.87 9.84 2.33
C VAL A 104 6.94 10.31 1.34
N ILE A 105 6.97 9.73 0.13
CA ILE A 105 7.90 10.15 -0.92
C ILE A 105 7.65 11.60 -1.35
N ALA A 106 6.39 11.98 -1.59
CA ALA A 106 6.02 13.34 -1.99
C ALA A 106 6.42 14.36 -0.92
N HIS A 107 6.23 14.03 0.37
CA HIS A 107 6.62 14.89 1.47
C HIS A 107 8.15 15.07 1.56
N GLU A 108 8.93 14.01 1.33
CA GLU A 108 10.40 14.07 1.34
C GLU A 108 10.98 14.84 0.15
N ALA A 109 10.35 14.76 -1.02
CA ALA A 109 10.78 15.46 -2.23
C ALA A 109 10.48 16.97 -2.22
N GLY A 110 10.05 17.53 -1.09
CA GLY A 110 9.70 18.95 -0.96
C GLY A 110 8.31 19.28 -1.53
N GLY A 111 7.40 18.31 -1.56
CA GLY A 111 6.05 18.50 -2.07
C GLY A 111 5.93 18.36 -3.59
N ALA A 112 6.91 17.73 -4.25
CA ALA A 112 6.74 17.30 -5.63
C ALA A 112 5.59 16.30 -5.70
N GLU A 113 4.49 16.68 -6.35
CA GLU A 113 3.32 15.82 -6.52
C GLU A 113 3.70 14.62 -7.40
N LEU A 114 3.41 13.42 -6.92
CA LEU A 114 3.35 12.25 -7.78
C LEU A 114 2.11 12.45 -8.67
N ASP A 115 2.34 12.95 -9.89
CA ASP A 115 1.28 13.36 -10.82
C ASP A 115 0.37 12.21 -11.25
N THR A 116 0.79 10.95 -11.14
CA THR A 116 0.05 9.83 -11.70
C THR A 116 0.14 8.55 -10.87
N LEU A 117 -1.01 7.90 -10.66
CA LEU A 117 -1.17 6.60 -10.05
C LEU A 117 -1.82 5.63 -11.05
N PHE A 118 -1.27 4.44 -11.20
CA PHE A 118 -1.93 3.33 -11.90
C PHE A 118 -2.26 2.22 -10.91
N VAL A 119 -3.52 1.77 -10.91
CA VAL A 119 -3.99 0.62 -10.13
C VAL A 119 -4.43 -0.46 -11.11
N ASP A 120 -3.88 -1.66 -10.97
CA ASP A 120 -4.08 -2.77 -11.92
C ASP A 120 -4.70 -3.98 -11.24
N GLU A 121 -5.88 -4.37 -11.75
CA GLU A 121 -6.70 -5.50 -11.33
C GLU A 121 -6.91 -5.58 -9.79
N GLY A 122 -7.58 -6.63 -9.29
CA GLY A 122 -7.82 -6.82 -7.86
C GLY A 122 -9.18 -6.32 -7.34
N PHE A 123 -9.82 -5.38 -8.06
CA PHE A 123 -11.18 -4.91 -7.74
C PHE A 123 -12.24 -6.03 -7.80
N GLY A 124 -12.07 -7.01 -8.69
CA GLY A 124 -13.04 -8.12 -8.85
C GLY A 124 -13.09 -9.11 -7.68
N SER A 125 -12.21 -8.97 -6.69
CA SER A 125 -12.22 -9.76 -5.45
C SER A 125 -12.86 -9.04 -4.26
N LEU A 126 -13.33 -7.81 -4.47
CA LEU A 126 -14.00 -7.00 -3.46
C LEU A 126 -15.51 -7.25 -3.50
N ASP A 127 -16.15 -7.21 -2.33
CA ASP A 127 -17.59 -7.02 -2.24
C ASP A 127 -17.97 -5.59 -2.64
N ALA A 128 -19.27 -5.35 -2.88
CA ALA A 128 -19.78 -4.09 -3.39
C ALA A 128 -19.50 -2.91 -2.45
N ASP A 129 -19.67 -3.09 -1.14
CA ASP A 129 -19.47 -2.03 -0.15
C ASP A 129 -17.98 -1.64 -0.11
N THR A 130 -17.08 -2.63 -0.06
CA THR A 130 -15.63 -2.38 -0.09
C THR A 130 -15.18 -1.74 -1.42
N LEU A 131 -15.77 -2.14 -2.55
CA LEU A 131 -15.48 -1.53 -3.85
C LEU A 131 -15.86 -0.05 -3.85
N ASP A 132 -17.03 0.31 -3.31
CA ASP A 132 -17.48 1.69 -3.22
C ASP A 132 -16.53 2.54 -2.37
N ASP A 133 -16.10 2.07 -1.19
CA ASP A 133 -15.15 2.78 -0.34
C ASP A 133 -13.78 3.00 -1.01
N VAL A 134 -13.32 1.99 -1.76
CA VAL A 134 -12.10 2.09 -2.56
C VAL A 134 -12.27 3.14 -3.66
N MET A 135 -13.40 3.13 -4.36
CA MET A 135 -13.69 4.09 -5.43
C MET A 135 -13.76 5.53 -4.90
N ASP A 136 -14.39 5.75 -3.75
CA ASP A 136 -14.43 7.06 -3.08
C ASP A 136 -13.03 7.55 -2.69
N THR A 137 -12.16 6.63 -2.26
CA THR A 137 -10.76 6.95 -1.98
C THR A 137 -9.99 7.36 -3.24
N LEU A 138 -10.22 6.70 -4.38
CA LEU A 138 -9.61 7.06 -5.66
C LEU A 138 -10.13 8.40 -6.19
N ASP A 139 -11.42 8.69 -6.04
CA ASP A 139 -12.01 9.98 -6.41
C ASP A 139 -11.44 11.12 -5.57
N ALA A 140 -11.26 10.93 -4.26
CA ALA A 140 -10.62 11.93 -3.40
C ALA A 140 -9.16 12.23 -3.80
N LEU A 141 -8.41 11.23 -4.30
CA LEU A 141 -7.07 11.45 -4.83
C LEU A 141 -7.10 12.26 -6.12
N ARG A 142 -8.05 11.97 -7.00
CA ARG A 142 -8.28 12.71 -8.24
C ARG A 142 -8.64 14.17 -7.97
N ASP A 143 -9.52 14.42 -7.00
CA ASP A 143 -9.91 15.78 -6.59
C ASP A 143 -8.73 16.58 -6.03
N GLY A 144 -7.75 15.89 -5.44
CA GLY A 144 -6.46 16.44 -5.02
C GLY A 144 -5.47 16.72 -6.17
N GLY A 145 -5.90 16.62 -7.43
CA GLY A 145 -5.08 16.94 -8.61
C GLY A 145 -4.29 15.77 -9.20
N ARG A 146 -4.35 14.57 -8.59
CA ARG A 146 -3.64 13.39 -9.11
C ARG A 146 -4.35 12.78 -10.32
N VAL A 147 -3.59 12.35 -11.32
CA VAL A 147 -4.12 11.52 -12.40
C VAL A 147 -4.21 10.08 -11.92
N VAL A 148 -5.41 9.54 -11.79
CA VAL A 148 -5.63 8.14 -11.40
C VAL A 148 -6.07 7.32 -12.61
N GLY A 149 -5.24 6.36 -13.01
CA GLY A 149 -5.54 5.36 -14.02
C GLY A 149 -5.89 4.02 -13.37
N VAL A 150 -7.01 3.42 -13.78
CA VAL A 150 -7.45 2.14 -13.23
C VAL A 150 -7.66 1.13 -14.35
N VAL A 151 -7.11 -0.07 -14.17
CA VAL A 151 -7.31 -1.22 -15.06
C VAL A 151 -8.17 -2.23 -14.31
N SER A 152 -9.35 -2.53 -14.86
CA SER A 152 -10.28 -3.46 -14.25
C SER A 152 -11.23 -4.07 -15.27
N HIS A 153 -11.64 -5.31 -15.01
CA HIS A 153 -12.69 -6.00 -15.74
C HIS A 153 -14.08 -5.84 -15.08
N VAL A 154 -14.15 -5.24 -13.88
CA VAL A 154 -15.39 -5.08 -13.11
C VAL A 154 -16.35 -4.12 -13.81
N ALA A 155 -17.60 -4.54 -13.97
CA ALA A 155 -18.61 -3.77 -14.69
C ALA A 155 -19.06 -2.52 -13.91
N GLU A 156 -19.24 -2.62 -12.60
CA GLU A 156 -19.70 -1.52 -11.72
C GLU A 156 -18.78 -0.30 -11.78
N MET A 157 -17.47 -0.52 -11.98
CA MET A 157 -16.50 0.57 -12.11
C MET A 157 -16.71 1.44 -13.37
N ARG A 158 -17.38 0.91 -14.39
CA ARG A 158 -17.65 1.65 -15.64
C ARG A 158 -18.66 2.78 -15.42
N ASP A 159 -19.55 2.64 -14.45
CA ASP A 159 -20.55 3.67 -14.16
C ASP A 159 -19.94 4.80 -13.32
N ARG A 160 -18.95 4.46 -12.48
CA ARG A 160 -18.17 5.40 -11.66
C ARG A 160 -17.14 6.20 -12.47
N ILE A 161 -16.48 5.58 -13.46
CA ILE A 161 -15.39 6.19 -14.24
C ILE A 161 -15.87 6.51 -15.66
N PRO A 162 -16.27 7.76 -15.96
CA PRO A 162 -16.86 8.13 -17.26
C PRO A 162 -15.86 8.14 -18.43
N THR A 163 -14.59 8.47 -18.16
CA THR A 163 -13.54 8.46 -19.19
C THR A 163 -12.86 7.10 -19.24
N GLN A 164 -13.05 6.36 -20.33
CA GLN A 164 -12.64 4.97 -20.44
C GLN A 164 -11.82 4.71 -21.71
N LEU A 165 -10.85 3.81 -21.60
CA LEU A 165 -10.22 3.15 -22.73
C LEU A 165 -10.69 1.69 -22.74
N ARG A 166 -11.61 1.36 -23.64
CA ARG A 166 -12.16 0.00 -23.76
C ARG A 166 -11.25 -0.85 -24.63
N VAL A 167 -10.83 -2.00 -24.11
CA VAL A 167 -10.03 -2.98 -24.84
C VAL A 167 -10.95 -4.08 -25.39
N LEU A 168 -11.08 -4.14 -26.72
CA LEU A 168 -11.89 -5.12 -27.45
C LEU A 168 -10.98 -6.23 -28.01
N LYS A 169 -11.15 -7.46 -27.53
CA LYS A 169 -10.40 -8.63 -28.02
C LYS A 169 -11.01 -9.15 -29.33
N GLN A 170 -10.18 -9.33 -30.35
CA GLN A 170 -10.55 -9.88 -31.66
C GLN A 170 -9.62 -11.06 -32.03
N ARG A 171 -10.01 -11.88 -33.00
CA ARG A 171 -9.20 -13.03 -33.44
C ARG A 171 -7.81 -12.65 -33.98
N SER A 172 -7.66 -11.42 -34.49
CA SER A 172 -6.42 -10.89 -35.05
C SER A 172 -5.60 -10.03 -34.07
N GLY A 173 -6.05 -9.87 -32.82
CA GLY A 173 -5.41 -9.01 -31.83
C GLY A 173 -6.43 -8.22 -31.00
N SER A 174 -5.96 -7.20 -30.27
CA SER A 174 -6.84 -6.32 -29.48
C SER A 174 -6.92 -4.93 -30.10
N ARG A 175 -8.09 -4.29 -30.02
CA ARG A 175 -8.31 -2.90 -30.43
C ARG A 175 -8.72 -2.07 -29.21
N ILE A 176 -8.27 -0.81 -29.18
CA ILE A 176 -8.64 0.16 -28.14
C ILE A 176 -9.69 1.11 -28.72
N GLU A 177 -10.72 1.41 -27.94
CA GLU A 177 -11.74 2.42 -28.21
C GLU A 177 -11.80 3.39 -27.04
N ALA A 178 -11.68 4.70 -27.33
CA ALA A 178 -11.87 5.73 -26.32
C ALA A 178 -13.36 6.03 -26.16
N VAL A 179 -13.87 5.88 -24.95
CA VAL A 179 -15.22 6.30 -24.57
C VAL A 179 -15.08 7.48 -23.63
N ARG A 180 -15.69 8.61 -24.01
CA ARG A 180 -15.77 9.79 -23.18
C ARG A 180 -17.22 9.95 -22.76
N GLY A 181 -17.48 9.89 -21.46
CA GLY A 181 -18.75 10.29 -20.84
C GLY A 181 -18.92 11.80 -20.82
#